data_AF-A0A9X1L314-F1
#
_entry.id   AF-A0A9X1L314-F1
#
_cell.length_a   1.000
_cell.length_b   1.000
_cell.length_c   1.000
_cell.angle_alpha   90.00
_cell.angle_beta   90.00
_cell.angle_gamma   90.00
#
_symmetry.space_group_name_H-M   'P 1'
#
loop_
_entity.id
_entity.type
_entity.pdbx_description
1 polymer ?
#
loop_
_entity_poly.entity_id
_entity_poly.type
_entity_poly.pdbx_seq_one_letter_code
_entity_poly.pdbx_strand_id
1 'polypeptide(L)'
;MDKPDLQNRKDVYLLVSSFYKKVKNDEVLAPFFHVINDWDDHLENLTSFWESSLFLKTKYYGNPLKTHIQIDEDNKHVINQEHFGLWLNLWLETVNELFEGEYAEIAKNRARKMSTFLYMKIFEARTVK
;
A
#
# COMPACT_ATOMS: atom_id res chain seq x y z
N MET A 1 -23.91 -12.36 -6.52
CA MET A 1 -23.19 -13.26 -5.60
C MET A 1 -22.43 -12.37 -4.67
N ASP A 2 -22.57 -12.60 -3.37
CA ASP A 2 -21.86 -11.87 -2.32
C ASP A 2 -20.36 -12.20 -2.41
N LYS A 3 -19.51 -11.19 -2.21
CA LYS A 3 -18.05 -11.37 -2.25
C LYS A 3 -17.58 -12.03 -0.95
N PRO A 4 -16.49 -12.80 -0.96
CA PRO A 4 -15.94 -13.33 0.29
C PRO A 4 -15.27 -12.21 1.11
N ASP A 5 -15.11 -12.42 2.41
CA ASP A 5 -14.19 -11.60 3.22
C ASP A 5 -12.75 -12.14 3.13
N LEU A 6 -11.77 -11.35 3.57
CA LEU A 6 -10.36 -11.74 3.67
C LEU A 6 -10.18 -12.74 4.83
N GLN A 7 -9.70 -13.95 4.55
CA GLN A 7 -9.60 -15.02 5.56
C GLN A 7 -8.18 -15.51 5.79
N ASN A 8 -7.34 -15.47 4.76
CA ASN A 8 -6.02 -16.09 4.79
C ASN A 8 -5.01 -15.37 3.90
N ARG A 9 -3.74 -15.83 3.95
CA ARG A 9 -2.63 -15.25 3.17
C ARG A 9 -2.88 -15.23 1.66
N LYS A 10 -3.56 -16.24 1.11
CA LYS A 10 -3.84 -16.29 -0.34
C LYS A 10 -4.77 -15.16 -0.75
N ASP A 11 -5.76 -14.83 0.08
CA ASP A 11 -6.67 -13.71 -0.16
C ASP A 11 -5.91 -12.38 -0.09
N VAL A 12 -5.00 -12.23 0.89
CA VAL A 12 -4.13 -11.06 1.00
C VAL A 12 -3.21 -10.93 -0.22
N TYR A 13 -2.59 -12.02 -0.66
CA TYR A 13 -1.76 -12.01 -1.86
C TYR A 13 -2.58 -11.62 -3.10
N LEU A 14 -3.79 -12.15 -3.25
CA LEU A 14 -4.69 -11.79 -4.35
C LEU A 14 -5.04 -10.29 -4.30
N LEU A 15 -5.38 -9.75 -3.13
CA LEU A 15 -5.64 -8.33 -2.94
C LEU A 15 -4.43 -7.47 -3.33
N VAL A 16 -3.26 -7.77 -2.74
CA VAL A 16 -2.03 -7.00 -2.94
C VAL A 16 -1.57 -7.07 -4.39
N SER A 17 -1.52 -8.25 -4.99
CA SER A 17 -1.09 -8.42 -6.38
C SER A 17 -2.05 -7.74 -7.37
N SER A 18 -3.37 -7.81 -7.13
CA SER A 18 -4.36 -7.13 -7.98
C SER A 18 -4.27 -5.61 -7.86
N PHE A 19 -4.05 -5.11 -6.63
CA PHE A 19 -3.85 -3.70 -6.38
C PHE A 19 -2.60 -3.16 -7.08
N TYR A 20 -1.46 -3.82 -6.93
CA TYR A 20 -0.21 -3.37 -7.55
C TYR A 20 -0.20 -3.52 -9.08
N LYS A 21 -1.01 -4.41 -9.66
CA LYS A 21 -1.27 -4.38 -11.11
C LYS A 21 -1.90 -3.05 -11.53
N LYS A 22 -2.85 -2.49 -10.76
CA LYS A 22 -3.43 -1.17 -11.06
C LYS A 22 -2.41 -0.06 -10.88
N VAL A 23 -1.67 -0.05 -9.76
CA VAL A 23 -0.62 0.94 -9.50
C VAL A 23 0.43 1.01 -10.61
N LYS A 24 0.86 -0.15 -11.13
CA LYS A 24 1.83 -0.22 -12.25
C LYS A 24 1.31 0.35 -13.57
N ASN A 25 -0.01 0.45 -13.74
CA ASN A 25 -0.65 0.98 -14.95
C ASN A 25 -1.17 2.42 -14.76
N ASP A 26 -1.05 3.00 -13.56
CA ASP A 26 -1.44 4.38 -13.29
C ASP A 26 -0.31 5.33 -13.66
N GLU A 27 -0.58 6.29 -14.55
CA GLU A 27 0.45 7.18 -15.11
C GLU A 27 1.12 8.10 -14.07
N VAL A 28 0.42 8.40 -12.97
CA VAL A 28 0.93 9.27 -11.89
C VAL A 28 1.72 8.46 -10.88
N LEU A 29 1.26 7.26 -10.52
CA LEU A 29 1.90 6.44 -9.50
C LEU A 29 3.05 5.59 -10.05
N ALA A 30 2.90 5.00 -11.25
CA ALA A 30 3.86 4.05 -11.80
C ALA A 30 5.33 4.51 -11.76
N PRO A 31 5.66 5.79 -12.05
CA PRO A 31 7.04 6.27 -11.99
C PRO A 31 7.75 6.04 -10.65
N PHE A 32 7.04 6.14 -9.51
CA PHE A 32 7.62 5.94 -8.17
C PHE A 32 7.97 4.48 -7.87
N PHE A 33 7.42 3.55 -8.65
CA PHE A 33 7.62 2.10 -8.47
C PHE A 33 8.62 1.51 -9.47
N HIS A 34 9.19 2.31 -10.38
CA HIS A 34 10.19 1.84 -11.35
C HIS A 34 11.51 1.38 -10.71
N VAL A 35 11.76 1.75 -9.45
CA VAL A 35 12.93 1.30 -8.67
C VAL A 35 12.86 -0.18 -8.26
N ILE A 36 11.67 -0.80 -8.39
CA ILE A 36 11.45 -2.21 -8.05
C ILE A 36 11.86 -3.09 -9.23
N ASN A 37 12.95 -3.84 -9.06
CA ASN A 37 13.47 -4.76 -10.06
C ASN A 37 12.84 -6.16 -9.96
N ASP A 38 12.66 -6.68 -8.74
CA ASP A 38 12.05 -7.98 -8.48
C ASP A 38 10.63 -7.78 -7.93
N TRP A 39 9.64 -7.96 -8.81
CA TRP A 39 8.24 -7.79 -8.43
C TRP A 39 7.70 -8.96 -7.62
N ASP A 40 8.21 -10.18 -7.82
CA ASP A 40 7.70 -11.34 -7.11
C ASP A 40 8.11 -11.27 -5.63
N ASP A 41 9.38 -10.99 -5.36
CA ASP A 41 9.88 -10.75 -4.00
C ASP A 41 9.22 -9.53 -3.34
N HIS A 42 8.97 -8.47 -4.12
CA HIS A 42 8.30 -7.28 -3.60
C HIS A 42 6.85 -7.59 -3.17
N LEU A 43 6.11 -8.34 -3.98
CA LEU A 43 4.73 -8.73 -3.68
C LEU A 43 4.65 -9.67 -2.47
N GLU A 44 5.61 -10.57 -2.28
CA GLU A 44 5.67 -11.42 -1.07
C GLU A 44 5.92 -10.62 0.21
N ASN A 45 6.80 -9.62 0.14
CA ASN A 45 7.06 -8.70 1.25
C ASN A 45 5.84 -7.86 1.60
N LEU A 46 5.17 -7.30 0.60
CA LEU A 46 3.93 -6.53 0.77
C LEU A 46 2.77 -7.38 1.28
N THR A 47 2.67 -8.62 0.82
CA THR A 47 1.70 -9.60 1.32
C THR A 47 1.92 -9.85 2.80
N SER A 48 3.18 -10.05 3.22
CA SER A 48 3.54 -10.23 4.63
C SER A 48 3.26 -8.98 5.47
N PHE A 49 3.49 -7.77 4.92
CA PHE A 49 3.11 -6.51 5.55
C PHE A 49 1.60 -6.44 5.82
N TRP A 50 0.79 -6.68 4.79
CA TRP A 50 -0.67 -6.60 4.91
C TRP A 50 -1.25 -7.72 5.76
N GLU A 51 -0.71 -8.94 5.69
CA GLU A 51 -1.11 -10.05 6.54
C GLU A 51 -0.84 -9.74 8.02
N SER A 52 0.35 -9.19 8.32
CA SER A 52 0.73 -8.76 9.67
C SER A 52 -0.21 -7.67 10.18
N SER A 53 -0.52 -6.70 9.31
CA SER A 53 -1.45 -5.63 9.61
C SER A 53 -2.86 -6.18 9.88
N LEU A 54 -3.40 -7.04 9.02
CA LEU A 54 -4.79 -7.48 9.12
C LEU A 54 -5.01 -8.49 10.24
N PHE A 55 -4.17 -9.53 10.32
CA PHE A 55 -4.46 -10.71 11.13
C PHE A 55 -3.59 -10.84 12.38
N LEU A 56 -2.59 -9.97 12.59
CA LEU A 56 -1.61 -10.08 13.70
C LEU A 56 -0.86 -11.43 13.77
N LYS A 57 -0.93 -12.25 12.71
CA LYS A 57 -0.37 -13.62 12.64
C LYS A 57 1.10 -13.65 12.23
N THR A 58 1.57 -12.62 11.54
CA THR A 58 2.93 -12.55 11.00
C THR A 58 3.62 -11.28 11.48
N LYS A 59 4.96 -11.32 11.58
CA LYS A 59 5.78 -10.15 11.87
C LYS A 59 6.34 -9.59 10.58
N TYR A 60 6.07 -8.32 10.32
CA TYR A 60 6.75 -7.56 9.28
C TYR A 60 7.93 -6.79 9.90
N TYR A 61 9.12 -6.91 9.28
CA TYR A 61 10.37 -6.35 9.82
C TYR A 61 10.88 -5.13 9.06
N GLY A 62 10.19 -4.71 8.00
CA GLY A 62 10.59 -3.54 7.23
C GLY A 62 10.26 -2.22 7.97
N ASN A 63 10.83 -1.13 7.46
CA ASN A 63 10.51 0.22 7.91
C ASN A 63 9.88 1.01 6.75
N PRO A 64 8.53 0.96 6.59
CA PRO A 64 7.85 1.60 5.48
C PRO A 64 8.13 3.10 5.44
N LEU A 65 8.15 3.77 6.60
CA LEU A 65 8.39 5.21 6.67
C LEU A 65 9.74 5.58 6.06
N LYS A 66 10.82 4.88 6.45
CA LYS A 66 12.15 5.14 5.89
C LYS A 66 12.16 5.00 4.36
N THR A 67 11.53 3.96 3.84
CA THR A 67 11.44 3.75 2.38
C THR A 67 10.69 4.90 1.70
N HIS A 68 9.55 5.34 2.24
CA HIS A 68 8.77 6.40 1.61
C HIS A 68 9.45 7.76 1.67
N ILE A 69 10.20 8.06 2.73
CA ILE A 69 11.05 9.26 2.80
C ILE A 69 12.13 9.21 1.72
N GLN A 70 12.83 8.08 1.56
CA GLN A 70 13.86 7.93 0.54
C GLN A 70 13.28 8.10 -0.88
N ILE A 71 12.14 7.48 -1.18
CA ILE A 71 11.49 7.62 -2.49
C ILE A 71 11.09 9.08 -2.73
N ASP A 72 10.64 9.80 -1.71
CA ASP A 72 10.35 11.23 -1.84
C ASP A 72 11.61 12.07 -2.15
N GLU A 73 12.71 11.81 -1.44
CA GLU A 73 14.02 12.45 -1.67
C GLU A 73 14.54 12.19 -3.08
N ASP A 74 14.54 10.93 -3.51
CA ASP A 74 15.02 10.51 -4.84
C ASP A 74 14.19 11.15 -5.97
N ASN A 75 12.93 11.47 -5.68
CA ASN A 75 12.02 12.14 -6.61
C ASN A 75 11.91 13.66 -6.38
N LYS A 76 12.92 14.28 -5.75
CA LYS A 76 12.99 15.75 -5.57
C LYS A 76 11.80 16.34 -4.81
N HIS A 77 11.27 15.59 -3.84
CA HIS A 77 10.17 16.00 -2.97
C HIS A 77 8.85 16.33 -3.68
N VAL A 78 8.58 15.69 -4.83
CA VAL A 78 7.35 15.92 -5.61
C VAL A 78 6.13 15.17 -5.06
N ILE A 79 6.31 14.17 -4.19
CA ILE A 79 5.18 13.42 -3.63
C ILE A 79 4.29 14.38 -2.83
N ASN A 80 2.98 14.27 -3.01
CA ASN A 80 2.02 15.15 -2.37
C ASN A 80 0.73 14.38 -2.06
N GLN A 81 -0.27 15.08 -1.53
CA GLN A 81 -1.54 14.47 -1.15
C GLN A 81 -2.28 13.79 -2.31
N GLU A 82 -2.12 14.26 -3.56
CA GLU A 82 -2.74 13.66 -4.75
C GLU A 82 -2.25 12.23 -4.97
N HIS A 83 -0.95 12.00 -4.87
CA HIS A 83 -0.34 10.67 -5.00
C HIS A 83 -0.89 9.69 -3.96
N PHE A 84 -0.98 10.11 -2.70
CA PHE A 84 -1.58 9.30 -1.65
C PHE A 84 -3.07 9.07 -1.86
N GLY A 85 -3.79 10.06 -2.38
CA GLY A 85 -5.20 9.96 -2.75
C GLY A 85 -5.45 8.94 -3.86
N LEU A 86 -4.66 8.98 -4.93
CA LEU A 86 -4.72 8.02 -6.03
C LEU A 86 -4.41 6.59 -5.55
N TRP A 87 -3.32 6.43 -4.79
CA TRP A 87 -2.95 5.13 -4.22
C TRP A 87 -4.08 4.56 -3.35
N LEU A 88 -4.70 5.40 -2.51
CA LEU A 88 -5.80 5.00 -1.65
C LEU A 88 -7.05 4.65 -2.46
N ASN A 89 -7.38 5.42 -3.51
CA ASN A 89 -8.54 5.14 -4.36
C ASN A 89 -8.40 3.77 -5.04
N LEU A 90 -7.25 3.49 -5.65
CA LEU A 90 -6.97 2.19 -6.27
C LEU A 90 -7.05 1.05 -5.25
N TRP A 91 -6.60 1.27 -4.01
CA TRP A 91 -6.71 0.29 -2.93
C TRP A 91 -8.17 0.00 -2.58
N LEU A 92 -8.96 1.05 -2.33
CA LEU A 92 -10.39 0.92 -1.98
C LEU A 92 -11.18 0.24 -3.10
N GLU A 93 -10.92 0.62 -4.35
CA GLU A 93 -11.50 0.00 -5.54
C GLU A 93 -11.19 -1.50 -5.59
N THR A 94 -9.91 -1.87 -5.43
CA THR A 94 -9.49 -3.28 -5.46
C THR A 94 -10.13 -4.09 -4.34
N VAL A 95 -10.21 -3.54 -3.12
CA VAL A 95 -10.92 -4.23 -2.03
C VAL A 95 -12.39 -4.41 -2.38
N ASN A 96 -13.07 -3.37 -2.87
CA ASN A 96 -14.50 -3.42 -3.23
C ASN A 96 -14.81 -4.39 -4.37
N GLU A 97 -13.88 -4.59 -5.30
CA GLU A 97 -14.04 -5.55 -6.40
C GLU A 97 -13.94 -7.00 -5.94
N LEU A 98 -13.03 -7.27 -5.01
CA LEU A 98 -12.65 -8.64 -4.65
C LEU A 98 -13.30 -9.15 -3.37
N PHE A 99 -13.55 -8.26 -2.40
CA PHE A 99 -13.92 -8.65 -1.04
C PHE A 99 -15.01 -7.76 -0.43
N GLU A 100 -15.75 -8.32 0.53
CA GLU A 100 -16.63 -7.59 1.44
C GLU A 100 -16.68 -8.29 2.79
N GLY A 101 -17.00 -7.55 3.85
CA GLY A 101 -16.99 -8.08 5.22
C GLY A 101 -16.12 -7.26 6.17
N GLU A 102 -15.90 -7.81 7.36
CA GLU A 102 -15.20 -7.12 8.44
C GLU A 102 -13.74 -6.85 8.11
N TYR A 103 -13.02 -7.86 7.61
CA TYR A 103 -11.60 -7.70 7.29
C TYR A 103 -11.38 -6.84 6.05
N ALA A 104 -12.29 -6.86 5.08
CA ALA A 104 -12.30 -5.92 3.97
C ALA A 104 -12.42 -4.46 4.46
N GLU A 105 -13.34 -4.16 5.38
CA GLU A 105 -13.45 -2.82 5.97
C GLU A 105 -12.24 -2.44 6.84
N ILE A 106 -11.68 -3.40 7.59
CA ILE A 106 -10.43 -3.18 8.33
C ILE A 106 -9.29 -2.83 7.37
N ALA A 107 -9.15 -3.53 6.24
CA ALA A 107 -8.13 -3.26 5.23
C ALA A 107 -8.25 -1.84 4.67
N LYS A 108 -9.47 -1.39 4.34
CA LYS A 108 -9.74 -0.02 3.89
C LYS A 108 -9.35 1.01 4.96
N ASN A 109 -9.76 0.78 6.21
CA ASN A 109 -9.49 1.70 7.32
C ASN A 109 -8.01 1.78 7.69
N ARG A 110 -7.28 0.67 7.64
CA ARG A 110 -5.83 0.67 7.87
C ARG A 110 -5.07 1.38 6.77
N ALA A 111 -5.45 1.18 5.50
CA ALA A 111 -4.89 1.93 4.38
C ALA A 111 -5.07 3.44 4.54
N ARG A 112 -6.29 3.90 4.91
CA ARG A 112 -6.55 5.33 5.19
C ARG A 112 -5.62 5.90 6.26
N LYS A 113 -5.54 5.23 7.41
CA LYS A 113 -4.69 5.66 8.54
C LYS A 113 -3.21 5.71 8.15
N MET A 114 -2.73 4.68 7.46
CA MET A 114 -1.34 4.61 7.01
C MET A 114 -1.02 5.69 5.98
N SER A 115 -1.91 5.91 5.01
CA SER A 115 -1.77 6.96 4.00
C SER A 115 -1.61 8.34 4.63
N THR A 116 -2.49 8.70 5.57
CA THR A 116 -2.40 9.98 6.30
C THR A 116 -1.10 10.07 7.10
N PHE A 117 -0.74 9.01 7.83
CA PHE A 117 0.47 9.00 8.64
C PHE A 117 1.74 9.18 7.80
N LEU A 118 1.90 8.40 6.72
CA LEU A 118 3.08 8.47 5.85
C LEU A 118 3.19 9.84 5.17
N TYR A 119 2.08 10.39 4.68
CA TYR A 119 2.08 11.73 4.08
C TYR A 119 2.59 12.79 5.07
N MET A 120 2.04 12.82 6.28
CA MET A 120 2.48 13.77 7.31
C MET A 120 3.96 13.60 7.65
N LYS A 121 4.44 12.35 7.76
CA LYS A 121 5.83 12.08 8.13
C LYS A 121 6.84 12.38 7.04
N ILE A 122 6.50 12.15 5.77
CA ILE A 122 7.33 12.58 4.65
C ILE A 122 7.41 14.10 4.62
N PHE A 123 6.28 14.79 4.80
CA PHE A 123 6.25 16.25 4.84
C PHE A 123 7.09 16.81 6.00
N GLU A 124 6.96 16.25 7.22
CA GLU A 124 7.80 16.60 8.37
C GLU A 124 9.30 16.39 8.05
N ALA A 125 9.67 15.26 7.44
CA ALA A 125 11.06 14.93 7.13
C ALA A 125 11.74 15.96 6.21
N ARG A 126 10.99 16.60 5.30
CA ARG A 126 11.52 17.68 4.43
C ARG A 126 11.93 18.93 5.20
N THR A 127 11.28 19.18 6.33
CA THR A 127 11.48 20.40 7.14
C THR A 127 12.60 20.26 8.16
N VAL A 128 13.01 19.04 8.45
CA VAL A 128 14.15 18.75 9.33
C VAL A 128 15.42 18.83 8.49
N LYS A 129 16.03 20.03 8.47
CA LYS A 129 17.42 20.25 8.03
C LYS A 129 18.32 20.46 9.22
#